data_AF-A0A3A4PF82-F1
#
_entry.id   AF-A0A3A4PF82-F1
#
_cell.length_a   1.000
_cell.length_b   1.000
_cell.length_c   1.000
_cell.angle_alpha   90.00
_cell.angle_beta   90.00
_cell.angle_gamma   90.00
#
_symmetry.space_group_name_H-M   'P 1'
#
loop_
_entity.id
_entity.type
_entity.pdbx_description
1 polymer ?
#
loop_
_entity_poly.entity_id
_entity_poly.type
_entity_poly.pdbx_seq_one_letter_code
_entity_poly.pdbx_strand_id
1 'polypeptide(L)'
;MFITAEDGVECTYARDDTNEIMLVDNGEEGVPVEYTTIVNFEGQTSNKGHVEFGENERRASAPTGGRSIKEILDDFRSQFAEGEVTEHGLELPPRFGDFRSFFFNVTDPGLTVEVTQEVRRDPPPPPCDQIKSLNARCSKGKLTAKIKTSLPEGTELRIELVNVESQTIQVNKRGKGVAKWAGRDNRDYLVCITGCDEWCRPVYCQ
;
A
#
# COMPACT_ATOMS: atom_id res chain seq x y z
N MET A 1 9.77 5.95 -22.24
CA MET A 1 9.38 5.49 -20.90
C MET A 1 9.95 6.47 -19.92
N PHE A 2 9.09 7.14 -19.17
CA PHE A 2 9.47 8.00 -18.06
C PHE A 2 8.97 7.31 -16.80
N ILE A 3 9.83 7.24 -15.77
CA ILE A 3 9.47 6.72 -14.46
C ILE A 3 9.63 7.90 -13.50
N THR A 4 8.54 8.28 -12.85
CA THR A 4 8.51 9.30 -11.80
C THR A 4 8.33 8.60 -10.46
N ALA A 5 9.28 8.80 -9.56
CA ALA A 5 9.18 8.41 -8.16
C ALA A 5 8.89 9.66 -7.34
N GLU A 6 7.92 9.61 -6.43
CA GLU A 6 7.75 10.66 -5.44
C GLU A 6 8.91 10.64 -4.41
N ASP A 7 9.08 11.75 -3.69
CA ASP A 7 10.22 12.03 -2.80
C ASP A 7 10.61 10.84 -1.89
N GLY A 8 11.88 10.45 -1.95
CA GLY A 8 12.51 9.53 -1.01
C GLY A 8 12.53 8.06 -1.41
N VAL A 9 12.05 7.69 -2.59
CA VAL A 9 12.17 6.34 -3.16
C VAL A 9 13.26 6.37 -4.23
N GLU A 10 14.38 5.68 -3.99
CA GLU A 10 15.33 5.40 -5.06
C GLU A 10 14.72 4.33 -5.97
N CYS A 11 13.91 4.75 -6.95
CA CYS A 11 13.61 3.88 -8.08
C CYS A 11 14.93 3.65 -8.80
N THR A 12 15.54 2.47 -8.59
CA THR A 12 16.77 2.11 -9.29
C THR A 12 16.44 2.07 -10.79
N TYR A 13 17.02 3.03 -11.51
CA TYR A 13 16.92 3.22 -12.95
C TYR A 13 16.76 1.90 -13.73
N ALA A 14 15.60 1.71 -14.35
CA ALA A 14 15.41 0.67 -15.34
C ALA A 14 15.85 1.17 -16.72
N ARG A 15 17.11 0.95 -17.03
CA ARG A 15 17.59 0.81 -18.41
C ARG A 15 18.66 -0.26 -18.41
N ASP A 16 18.23 -1.50 -18.47
CA ASP A 16 19.03 -2.54 -19.08
C ASP A 16 18.37 -2.99 -20.39
N ASP A 17 19.10 -3.75 -21.18
CA ASP A 17 18.67 -4.24 -22.49
C ASP A 17 17.52 -5.28 -22.41
N THR A 18 16.96 -5.51 -21.20
CA THR A 18 15.96 -6.56 -20.93
C THR A 18 14.51 -6.05 -20.86
N ASN A 19 14.29 -4.73 -20.82
CA ASN A 19 12.98 -4.09 -20.61
C ASN A 19 12.32 -4.43 -19.24
N GLU A 20 13.10 -4.84 -18.25
CA GLU A 20 12.62 -5.04 -16.89
C GLU A 20 12.79 -3.77 -16.06
N ILE A 21 11.74 -3.42 -15.32
CA ILE A 21 11.72 -2.31 -14.38
C ILE A 21 11.69 -2.87 -12.95
N MET A 22 12.77 -2.63 -12.21
CA MET A 22 12.80 -2.82 -10.77
C MET A 22 12.35 -1.52 -10.12
N LEU A 23 11.18 -1.52 -9.49
CA LEU A 23 10.61 -0.29 -8.93
C LEU A 23 10.86 -0.14 -7.43
N VAL A 24 11.27 -1.21 -6.75
CA VAL A 24 11.53 -1.18 -5.31
C VAL A 24 12.75 -2.04 -4.97
N ASP A 25 13.79 -1.39 -4.47
CA ASP A 25 14.80 -1.99 -3.60
C ASP A 25 14.76 -1.20 -2.29
N ASN A 26 14.20 -1.77 -1.21
CA ASN A 26 14.22 -1.16 0.12
C ASN A 26 15.60 -1.35 0.76
N GLY A 27 16.62 -0.79 0.11
CA GLY A 27 18.04 -1.11 0.22
C GLY A 27 18.72 -0.97 1.59
N GLU A 28 18.03 -0.79 2.70
CA GLU A 28 18.52 -1.03 4.07
C GLU A 28 17.36 -0.78 5.07
N GLU A 29 17.23 -1.67 6.08
CA GLU A 29 16.16 -1.75 7.09
C GLU A 29 14.82 -2.31 6.59
N GLY A 30 14.62 -3.63 6.78
CA GLY A 30 13.45 -4.41 6.34
C GLY A 30 12.12 -4.04 7.00
N VAL A 31 11.68 -2.81 6.77
CA VAL A 31 10.32 -2.35 7.05
C VAL A 31 9.50 -2.63 5.78
N PRO A 32 8.53 -3.57 5.84
CA PRO A 32 7.60 -3.76 4.74
C PRO A 32 6.86 -2.45 4.52
N VAL A 33 6.77 -1.98 3.29
CA VAL A 33 5.89 -0.86 2.95
C VAL A 33 4.83 -1.33 1.97
N GLU A 34 3.69 -0.64 2.00
CA GLU A 34 2.59 -0.92 1.10
C GLU A 34 2.79 -0.10 -0.17
N TYR A 35 2.73 -0.75 -1.32
CA TYR A 35 2.86 -0.08 -2.62
C TYR A 35 1.58 -0.22 -3.42
N THR A 36 1.04 0.89 -3.91
CA THR A 36 0.06 0.89 -5.00
C THR A 36 0.80 1.14 -6.30
N THR A 37 0.54 0.34 -7.34
CA THR A 37 1.15 0.52 -8.65
C THR A 37 0.09 0.84 -9.67
N ILE A 38 0.29 1.90 -10.43
CA ILE A 38 -0.59 2.34 -11.50
C ILE A 38 0.17 2.22 -12.81
N VAL A 39 -0.37 1.42 -13.74
CA VAL A 39 0.15 1.27 -15.10
C VAL A 39 -0.73 2.07 -16.04
N ASN A 40 -0.18 3.10 -16.67
CA ASN A 40 -0.87 3.97 -17.59
C ASN A 40 -0.29 3.85 -19.00
N PHE A 41 -1.16 3.92 -20.02
CA PHE A 41 -0.75 4.08 -21.40
C PHE A 41 -1.21 5.44 -21.89
N GLU A 42 -0.31 6.19 -22.48
CA GLU A 42 -0.61 7.48 -23.12
C GLU A 42 -0.50 7.37 -24.63
N GLY A 43 -1.21 8.25 -25.34
CA GLY A 43 -1.18 8.36 -26.80
C GLY A 43 -2.40 7.76 -27.49
N GLN A 44 -2.19 7.29 -28.72
CA GLN A 44 -3.24 6.69 -29.55
C GLN A 44 -2.72 5.39 -30.14
N THR A 45 -3.47 4.31 -29.95
CA THR A 45 -3.14 3.01 -30.54
C THR A 45 -3.00 3.13 -32.05
N SER A 46 -1.92 2.60 -32.60
CA SER A 46 -1.85 2.36 -34.03
C SER A 46 -2.66 1.11 -34.40
N ASN A 47 -2.88 0.90 -35.69
CA ASN A 47 -3.51 -0.34 -36.18
C ASN A 47 -2.56 -1.55 -36.17
N LYS A 48 -1.32 -1.41 -35.70
CA LYS A 48 -0.26 -2.42 -35.78
C LYS A 48 0.67 -2.34 -34.57
N GLY A 49 0.44 -3.17 -33.57
CA GLY A 49 1.30 -3.26 -32.40
C GLY A 49 0.79 -4.22 -31.35
N HIS A 50 1.60 -4.40 -30.33
CA HIS A 50 1.34 -5.19 -29.15
C HIS A 50 1.89 -4.48 -27.92
N VAL A 51 1.23 -4.70 -26.80
CA VAL A 51 1.74 -4.37 -25.48
C VAL A 51 1.90 -5.67 -24.72
N GLU A 52 3.06 -5.88 -24.12
CA GLU A 52 3.27 -6.91 -23.10
C GLU A 52 3.51 -6.22 -21.77
N PHE A 53 2.84 -6.73 -20.75
CA PHE A 53 2.95 -6.29 -19.38
C PHE A 53 3.18 -7.52 -18.51
N GLY A 54 4.10 -7.43 -17.56
CA GLY A 54 4.36 -8.49 -16.59
C GLY A 54 4.59 -7.95 -15.19
N GLU A 55 4.23 -8.77 -14.22
CA GLU A 55 4.57 -8.60 -12.81
C GLU A 55 5.24 -9.90 -12.34
N ASN A 56 6.47 -9.77 -11.83
CA ASN A 56 7.35 -10.89 -11.51
C ASN A 56 7.46 -11.84 -12.72
N GLU A 57 7.21 -13.13 -12.53
CA GLU A 57 7.26 -14.14 -13.60
C GLU A 57 5.98 -14.19 -14.46
N ARG A 58 4.91 -13.48 -14.06
CA ARG A 58 3.63 -13.50 -14.79
C ARG A 58 3.65 -12.46 -15.89
N ARG A 59 3.37 -12.88 -17.13
CA ARG A 59 3.34 -12.02 -18.32
C ARG A 59 2.02 -12.15 -19.05
N ALA A 60 1.54 -11.04 -19.59
CA ALA A 60 0.34 -10.92 -20.39
C ALA A 60 0.65 -10.11 -21.64
N SER A 61 -0.07 -10.36 -22.73
CA SER A 61 0.06 -9.63 -23.98
C SER A 61 -1.31 -9.23 -24.51
N ALA A 62 -1.40 -8.04 -25.07
CA ALA A 62 -2.60 -7.51 -25.70
C ALA A 62 -2.23 -6.86 -27.04
N PRO A 63 -2.90 -7.23 -28.16
CA PRO A 63 -2.76 -6.49 -29.41
C PRO A 63 -3.35 -5.09 -29.27
N THR A 64 -2.84 -4.11 -30.00
CA THR A 64 -3.32 -2.71 -29.96
C THR A 64 -4.26 -2.34 -31.11
N GLY A 65 -4.28 -3.13 -32.19
CA GLY A 65 -4.96 -2.78 -33.44
C GLY A 65 -6.45 -2.48 -33.27
N GLY A 66 -6.82 -1.21 -33.42
CA GLY A 66 -8.21 -0.74 -33.37
C GLY A 66 -8.86 -0.76 -31.98
N ARG A 67 -8.08 -0.98 -30.91
CA ARG A 67 -8.57 -1.02 -29.52
C ARG A 67 -8.31 0.31 -28.84
N SER A 68 -9.20 0.70 -27.94
CA SER A 68 -8.93 1.79 -26.99
C SER A 68 -7.93 1.35 -25.92
N ILE A 69 -7.25 2.33 -25.29
CA ILE A 69 -6.40 2.09 -24.12
C ILE A 69 -7.17 1.36 -23.01
N LYS A 70 -8.41 1.76 -22.76
CA LYS A 70 -9.27 1.10 -21.77
C LYS A 70 -9.47 -0.39 -22.08
N GLU A 71 -9.75 -0.74 -23.34
CA GLU A 71 -9.91 -2.16 -23.73
C GLU A 71 -8.62 -2.97 -23.59
N ILE A 72 -7.46 -2.34 -23.76
CA ILE A 72 -6.15 -2.97 -23.51
C ILE A 72 -5.95 -3.20 -22.01
N LEU A 73 -6.22 -2.19 -21.17
CA LEU A 73 -6.10 -2.29 -19.71
C LEU A 73 -7.09 -3.31 -19.12
N ASP A 74 -8.33 -3.36 -19.63
CA ASP A 74 -9.34 -4.34 -19.22
C ASP A 74 -8.90 -5.79 -19.53
N ASP A 75 -8.17 -5.99 -20.63
CA ASP A 75 -7.57 -7.27 -21.01
C ASP A 75 -6.50 -7.70 -20.01
N PHE A 76 -5.60 -6.78 -19.65
CA PHE A 76 -4.60 -7.04 -18.62
C PHE A 76 -5.24 -7.33 -17.28
N ARG A 77 -6.21 -6.52 -16.82
CA ARG A 77 -6.97 -6.81 -15.59
C ARG A 77 -7.55 -8.23 -15.62
N SER A 78 -8.15 -8.65 -16.75
CA SER A 78 -8.71 -9.99 -16.92
C SER A 78 -7.65 -11.09 -16.85
N GLN A 79 -6.51 -10.90 -17.53
CA GLN A 79 -5.41 -11.88 -17.59
C GLN A 79 -4.69 -12.03 -16.23
N PHE A 80 -4.51 -10.94 -15.49
CA PHE A 80 -3.93 -10.98 -14.15
C PHE A 80 -4.94 -11.38 -13.06
N ALA A 81 -6.25 -11.30 -13.36
CA ALA A 81 -7.34 -11.51 -12.42
C ALA A 81 -7.24 -10.61 -11.17
N GLU A 82 -6.68 -9.42 -11.33
CA GLU A 82 -6.45 -8.45 -10.26
C GLU A 82 -6.41 -7.02 -10.79
N GLY A 83 -6.56 -6.08 -9.86
CA GLY A 83 -6.53 -4.64 -10.14
C GLY A 83 -7.86 -4.06 -10.61
N GLU A 84 -7.86 -2.74 -10.78
CA GLU A 84 -8.99 -1.94 -11.22
C GLU A 84 -8.55 -0.99 -12.33
N VAL A 85 -9.36 -0.90 -13.40
CA VAL A 85 -9.12 0.09 -14.46
C VAL A 85 -9.80 1.39 -14.06
N THR A 86 -9.00 2.39 -13.72
CA THR A 86 -9.42 3.73 -13.29
C THR A 86 -9.19 4.76 -14.40
N GLU A 87 -9.46 6.03 -14.12
CA GLU A 87 -9.11 7.13 -15.04
C GLU A 87 -7.61 7.39 -15.15
N HIS A 88 -6.81 6.85 -14.23
CA HIS A 88 -5.35 6.98 -14.19
C HIS A 88 -4.60 5.78 -14.78
N GLY A 89 -5.30 4.70 -15.16
CA GLY A 89 -4.70 3.48 -15.71
C GLY A 89 -5.20 2.21 -15.05
N LEU A 90 -4.40 1.15 -15.07
CA LEU A 90 -4.64 -0.08 -14.31
C LEU A 90 -3.96 0.06 -12.94
N GLU A 91 -4.77 0.23 -11.90
CA GLU A 91 -4.34 0.23 -10.51
C GLU A 91 -4.29 -1.21 -10.00
N LEU A 92 -3.10 -1.68 -9.65
CA LEU A 92 -2.88 -3.01 -9.09
C LEU A 92 -3.11 -2.99 -7.58
N PRO A 93 -3.62 -4.08 -6.98
CA PRO A 93 -3.90 -4.11 -5.55
C PRO A 93 -2.64 -3.82 -4.73
N PRO A 94 -2.78 -3.17 -3.57
CA PRO A 94 -1.65 -2.96 -2.68
C PRO A 94 -0.99 -4.28 -2.30
N ARG A 95 0.35 -4.30 -2.33
CA ARG A 95 1.14 -5.47 -1.92
C ARG A 95 2.11 -5.06 -0.81
N PHE A 96 2.29 -5.98 0.14
CA PHE A 96 3.37 -5.94 1.12
C PHE A 96 4.47 -6.87 0.65
N GLY A 97 5.70 -6.38 0.58
CA GLY A 97 6.85 -7.20 0.25
C GLY A 97 8.09 -6.35 0.07
N ASP A 98 9.23 -7.05 0.05
CA ASP A 98 10.54 -6.43 -0.08
C ASP A 98 10.94 -6.22 -1.55
N PHE A 99 10.22 -6.86 -2.48
CA PHE A 99 10.55 -6.85 -3.90
C PHE A 99 9.32 -7.01 -4.81
N ARG A 100 9.29 -6.24 -5.90
CA ARG A 100 8.32 -6.35 -6.99
C ARG A 100 8.98 -5.92 -8.31
N SER A 101 9.09 -6.83 -9.27
CA SER A 101 9.61 -6.52 -10.61
C SER A 101 8.48 -6.41 -11.62
N PHE A 102 8.62 -5.51 -12.57
CA PHE A 102 7.68 -5.39 -13.68
C PHE A 102 8.40 -5.50 -15.01
N PHE A 103 7.69 -5.97 -16.02
CA PHE A 103 8.18 -6.08 -17.38
C PHE A 103 7.24 -5.34 -18.33
N PHE A 104 7.81 -4.58 -19.27
CA PHE A 104 7.01 -3.86 -20.26
C PHE A 104 7.65 -3.94 -21.64
N ASN A 105 6.89 -4.38 -22.64
CA ASN A 105 7.32 -4.34 -24.03
C ASN A 105 6.20 -3.74 -24.89
N VAL A 106 6.38 -2.47 -25.28
CA VAL A 106 5.42 -1.73 -26.11
C VAL A 106 5.99 -1.62 -27.52
N THR A 107 5.38 -2.33 -28.47
CA THR A 107 5.79 -2.30 -29.88
C THR A 107 4.94 -1.35 -30.72
N ASP A 108 3.83 -0.85 -30.16
CA ASP A 108 3.00 0.15 -30.83
C ASP A 108 3.65 1.54 -30.75
N PRO A 109 4.01 2.17 -31.88
CA PRO A 109 4.71 3.45 -31.87
C PRO A 109 3.85 4.64 -31.42
N GLY A 110 2.52 4.47 -31.38
CA GLY A 110 1.58 5.50 -30.92
C GLY A 110 1.31 5.47 -29.43
N LEU A 111 1.88 4.49 -28.70
CA LEU A 111 1.72 4.35 -27.26
C LEU A 111 3.02 4.59 -26.51
N THR A 112 2.89 5.22 -25.36
CA THR A 112 3.93 5.25 -24.32
C THR A 112 3.37 4.65 -23.04
N VAL A 113 4.22 3.95 -22.29
CA VAL A 113 3.88 3.45 -20.97
C VAL A 113 4.48 4.35 -19.90
N GLU A 114 3.67 4.66 -18.91
CA GLU A 114 4.02 5.31 -17.65
C GLU A 114 3.64 4.37 -16.52
N VAL A 115 4.54 4.23 -15.55
CA VAL A 115 4.33 3.38 -14.38
C VAL A 115 4.60 4.22 -13.16
N THR A 116 3.56 4.41 -12.36
CA THR A 116 3.63 5.18 -11.13
C THR A 116 3.52 4.23 -9.96
N GLN A 117 4.36 4.43 -8.95
CA GLN A 117 4.23 3.75 -7.68
C GLN A 117 4.00 4.76 -6.56
N GLU A 118 2.90 4.59 -5.86
CA GLU A 118 2.64 5.29 -4.63
C GLU A 118 3.12 4.41 -3.48
N VAL A 119 4.18 4.85 -2.82
CA VAL A 119 4.70 4.18 -1.64
C VAL A 119 3.95 4.70 -0.43
N ARG A 120 3.06 3.88 0.11
CA ARG A 120 2.49 4.11 1.43
C ARG A 120 3.48 3.60 2.46
N ARG A 121 4.38 4.50 2.86
CA ARG A 121 5.13 4.32 4.09
C ARG A 121 4.13 4.45 5.23
N ASP A 122 4.03 3.41 6.05
CA ASP A 122 3.50 3.63 7.38
C ASP A 122 4.33 4.79 8.01
N PRO A 123 3.69 5.76 8.68
CA PRO A 123 4.43 6.79 9.37
C PRO A 123 5.47 6.12 10.27
N PRO A 124 6.68 6.71 10.41
CA PRO A 124 7.71 6.11 11.24
C PRO A 124 7.12 5.75 12.60
N PRO A 125 7.47 4.57 13.15
CA PRO A 125 6.89 4.13 14.41
C PRO A 125 7.05 5.24 15.45
N PRO A 126 5.99 5.54 16.22
CA PRO A 126 6.07 6.62 17.17
C PRO A 126 7.16 6.30 18.19
N PRO A 127 7.86 7.31 18.74
CA PRO A 127 8.85 7.10 19.79
C PRO A 127 8.18 6.44 21.01
N CYS A 128 8.36 5.12 21.14
CA CYS A 128 7.60 4.28 22.07
C CYS A 128 7.92 4.58 23.53
N ASP A 129 9.10 5.15 23.80
CA ASP A 129 9.54 5.65 25.10
C ASP A 129 8.69 6.81 25.63
N GLN A 130 7.97 7.51 24.75
CA GLN A 130 7.06 8.59 25.13
C GLN A 130 5.66 8.11 25.49
N ILE A 131 5.33 6.84 25.22
CA ILE A 131 4.08 6.23 25.66
C ILE A 131 4.16 6.00 27.17
N LYS A 132 3.17 6.50 27.91
CA LYS A 132 3.12 6.42 29.38
C LYS A 132 2.18 5.33 29.86
N SER A 133 1.10 5.08 29.11
CA SER A 133 0.15 4.02 29.43
C SER A 133 -0.73 3.67 28.23
N LEU A 134 -0.94 2.38 28.01
CA LEU A 134 -2.06 1.85 27.21
C LEU A 134 -3.04 1.14 28.16
N ASN A 135 -4.30 1.57 28.16
CA ASN A 135 -5.37 0.92 28.90
C ASN A 135 -6.48 0.56 27.93
N ALA A 136 -6.83 -0.71 27.84
CA ALA A 136 -7.92 -1.17 27.00
C ALA A 136 -8.97 -1.91 27.83
N ARG A 137 -10.23 -1.75 27.44
CA ARG A 137 -11.38 -2.39 28.10
C ARG A 137 -12.47 -2.68 27.10
N CYS A 138 -13.21 -3.74 27.32
CA CYS A 138 -14.41 -4.08 26.55
C CYS A 138 -15.63 -4.09 27.46
N SER A 139 -16.75 -3.54 26.99
CA SER A 139 -18.01 -3.54 27.72
C SER A 139 -19.18 -3.49 26.74
N LYS A 140 -20.09 -4.47 26.82
CA LYS A 140 -21.27 -4.57 25.95
C LYS A 140 -20.88 -4.57 24.46
N GLY A 141 -19.90 -5.40 24.08
CA GLY A 141 -19.37 -5.49 22.71
C GLY A 141 -18.66 -4.23 22.20
N LYS A 142 -18.36 -3.26 23.08
CA LYS A 142 -17.61 -2.04 22.74
C LYS A 142 -16.23 -2.07 23.37
N LEU A 143 -15.20 -2.25 22.55
CA LEU A 143 -13.80 -2.17 22.96
C LEU A 143 -13.33 -0.72 22.86
N THR A 144 -12.69 -0.22 23.92
CA THR A 144 -12.10 1.12 23.96
C THR A 144 -10.68 1.02 24.47
N ALA A 145 -9.73 1.50 23.67
CA ALA A 145 -8.34 1.70 24.09
C ALA A 145 -8.08 3.18 24.35
N LYS A 146 -7.41 3.48 25.46
CA LYS A 146 -7.02 4.82 25.87
C LYS A 146 -5.52 4.85 26.07
N ILE A 147 -4.89 5.84 25.45
CA ILE A 147 -3.46 6.05 25.52
C ILE A 147 -3.17 7.33 26.25
N LYS A 148 -2.10 7.32 27.05
CA LYS A 148 -1.46 8.52 27.57
C LYS A 148 -0.02 8.53 27.07
N THR A 149 0.44 9.68 26.62
CA THR A 149 1.75 9.88 26.02
C THR A 149 2.27 11.29 26.32
N SER A 150 3.56 11.53 26.16
CA SER A 150 4.16 12.88 26.09
C SER A 150 4.30 13.42 24.67
N LEU A 151 3.86 12.67 23.66
CA LEU A 151 3.88 13.12 22.27
C LEU A 151 3.12 14.44 22.06
N PRO A 152 3.54 15.29 21.10
CA PRO A 152 2.86 16.54 20.77
C PRO A 152 1.38 16.35 20.41
N GLU A 153 0.58 17.39 20.65
CA GLU A 153 -0.79 17.45 20.14
C GLU A 153 -0.81 17.33 18.61
N GLY A 154 -1.81 16.61 18.07
CA GLY A 154 -1.94 16.34 16.65
C GLY A 154 -1.15 15.11 16.18
N THR A 155 -0.24 14.57 17.00
CA THR A 155 0.49 13.34 16.63
C THR A 155 -0.49 12.20 16.36
N GLU A 156 -0.33 11.55 15.22
CA GLU A 156 -1.12 10.39 14.83
C GLU A 156 -0.49 9.11 15.38
N LEU A 157 -1.31 8.23 15.95
CA LEU A 157 -0.90 6.91 16.41
C LEU A 157 -1.84 5.87 15.81
N ARG A 158 -1.28 4.78 15.29
CA ARG A 158 -2.05 3.64 14.79
C ARG A 158 -2.17 2.59 15.88
N ILE A 159 -3.41 2.29 16.28
CA ILE A 159 -3.73 1.30 17.31
C ILE A 159 -4.44 0.13 16.65
N GLU A 160 -3.97 -1.06 16.89
CA GLU A 160 -4.47 -2.26 16.23
C GLU A 160 -5.04 -3.27 17.21
N LEU A 161 -6.05 -3.99 16.72
CA LEU A 161 -6.45 -5.29 17.21
C LEU A 161 -5.72 -6.31 16.34
N VAL A 162 -4.72 -6.98 16.90
CA VAL A 162 -3.82 -7.88 16.15
C VAL A 162 -4.64 -8.90 15.35
N ASN A 163 -4.36 -8.99 14.04
CA ASN A 163 -5.06 -9.84 13.06
C ASN A 163 -6.57 -9.55 12.87
N VAL A 164 -7.03 -8.34 13.21
CA VAL A 164 -8.45 -7.97 13.06
C VAL A 164 -8.62 -6.65 12.32
N GLU A 165 -8.18 -5.54 12.89
CA GLU A 165 -8.35 -4.20 12.31
C GLU A 165 -7.45 -3.17 13.02
N SER A 166 -7.27 -1.99 12.43
CA SER A 166 -6.54 -0.87 13.03
C SER A 166 -7.31 0.44 12.98
N GLN A 167 -7.02 1.35 13.90
CA GLN A 167 -7.54 2.72 13.93
C GLN A 167 -6.41 3.73 14.13
N THR A 168 -6.42 4.79 13.33
CA THR A 168 -5.59 5.98 13.57
C THR A 168 -6.28 6.91 14.55
N ILE A 169 -5.56 7.34 15.57
CA ILE A 169 -6.02 8.30 16.57
C ILE A 169 -5.09 9.49 16.62
N GLN A 170 -5.62 10.66 16.96
CA GLN A 170 -4.81 11.84 17.23
C GLN A 170 -4.63 12.07 18.73
N VAL A 171 -3.41 12.41 19.13
CA VAL A 171 -3.06 12.84 20.49
C VAL A 171 -3.63 14.24 20.70
N ASN A 172 -4.50 14.42 21.70
CA ASN A 172 -5.02 15.75 22.05
C ASN A 172 -4.03 16.55 22.92
N LYS A 173 -4.34 17.83 23.17
CA LYS A 173 -3.59 18.72 24.10
C LYS A 173 -3.24 18.19 25.48
N ARG A 174 -3.87 17.10 25.94
CA ARG A 174 -3.58 16.46 27.24
C ARG A 174 -2.66 15.24 27.11
N GLY A 175 -2.07 15.02 25.94
CA GLY A 175 -1.26 13.83 25.65
C GLY A 175 -2.10 12.56 25.68
N LYS A 176 -3.36 12.60 25.20
CA LYS A 176 -4.27 11.44 25.22
C LYS A 176 -4.83 11.14 23.85
N GLY A 177 -4.89 9.86 23.52
CA GLY A 177 -5.60 9.33 22.36
C GLY A 177 -6.64 8.27 22.79
N VAL A 178 -7.70 8.09 22.01
CA VAL A 178 -8.74 7.09 22.28
C VAL A 178 -9.18 6.40 20.99
N ALA A 179 -9.00 5.08 20.91
CA ALA A 179 -9.54 4.22 19.85
C ALA A 179 -10.79 3.47 20.35
N LYS A 180 -11.76 3.25 19.46
CA LYS A 180 -13.05 2.64 19.81
C LYS A 180 -13.52 1.70 18.71
N TRP A 181 -13.76 0.45 19.07
CA TRP A 181 -14.32 -0.56 18.20
C TRP A 181 -15.67 -1.02 18.73
N ALA A 182 -16.65 -1.15 17.84
CA ALA A 182 -17.98 -1.65 18.15
C ALA A 182 -18.16 -3.07 17.59
N GLY A 183 -19.20 -3.77 18.05
CA GLY A 183 -19.58 -5.09 17.54
C GLY A 183 -18.55 -6.19 17.83
N ARG A 184 -17.83 -6.11 18.95
CA ARG A 184 -16.89 -7.16 19.35
C ARG A 184 -17.65 -8.34 19.96
N ASP A 185 -17.28 -9.54 19.53
CA ASP A 185 -17.76 -10.82 20.04
C ASP A 185 -17.06 -11.23 21.34
N ASN A 186 -17.55 -12.30 21.98
CA ASN A 186 -17.03 -12.79 23.25
C ASN A 186 -15.77 -13.65 23.06
N ARG A 187 -14.66 -12.97 22.74
CA ARG A 187 -13.32 -13.56 22.63
C ARG A 187 -12.24 -12.62 23.19
N ASP A 188 -11.03 -13.16 23.26
CA ASP A 188 -9.83 -12.38 23.60
C ASP A 188 -9.33 -11.57 22.41
N TYR A 189 -8.93 -10.34 22.70
CA TYR A 189 -8.30 -9.42 21.77
C TYR A 189 -6.94 -8.99 22.31
N LEU A 190 -5.98 -8.80 21.42
CA LEU A 190 -4.71 -8.17 21.75
C LEU A 190 -4.69 -6.78 21.12
N VAL A 191 -4.63 -5.75 21.96
CA VAL A 191 -4.57 -4.35 21.53
C VAL A 191 -3.12 -3.88 21.56
N CYS A 192 -2.56 -3.45 20.43
CA CYS A 192 -1.19 -2.97 20.33
C CYS A 192 -1.13 -1.55 19.75
N ILE A 193 -0.06 -0.82 20.04
CA ILE A 193 0.32 0.39 19.31
C ILE A 193 1.27 -0.08 18.20
N THR A 194 0.93 0.16 16.93
CA THR A 194 1.74 -0.27 15.79
C THR A 194 3.17 0.27 15.93
N GLY A 195 4.15 -0.63 15.83
CA GLY A 195 5.57 -0.28 15.96
C GLY A 195 6.09 -0.19 17.40
N CYS A 196 5.27 -0.52 18.41
CA CYS A 196 5.64 -0.48 19.83
C CYS A 196 5.18 -1.76 20.56
N ASP A 197 5.86 -2.88 20.29
CA ASP A 197 5.49 -4.23 20.75
C ASP A 197 5.38 -4.36 22.28
N GLU A 198 6.13 -3.57 23.05
CA GLU A 198 6.04 -3.54 24.51
C GLU A 198 4.72 -2.94 25.03
N TRP A 199 3.98 -2.26 24.15
CA TRP A 199 2.69 -1.63 24.41
C TRP A 199 1.52 -2.45 23.85
N CYS A 200 1.52 -3.76 24.09
CA CYS A 200 0.37 -4.63 23.85
C CYS A 200 -0.42 -4.94 25.13
N ARG A 201 -1.76 -4.98 25.06
CA ARG A 201 -2.64 -5.30 26.19
C ARG A 201 -3.74 -6.28 25.80
N PRO A 202 -3.83 -7.45 26.46
CA PRO A 202 -4.94 -8.37 26.25
C PRO A 202 -6.22 -7.76 26.83
N VAL A 203 -7.33 -7.94 26.12
CA VAL A 203 -8.67 -7.54 26.54
C VAL A 203 -9.65 -8.64 26.20
N TYR A 204 -10.37 -9.10 27.21
CA TYR A 204 -11.50 -9.99 27.02
C TYR A 204 -12.79 -9.20 26.84
N CYS A 205 -13.58 -9.55 25.82
CA CYS A 205 -14.93 -9.03 25.62
C CYS A 205 -15.98 -9.98 26.20
N GLN A 206 -16.90 -9.42 27.00
CA GLN A 206 -18.06 -10.09 27.58
C GLN A 206 -19.37 -9.49 27.05
#